data_AF-F7JPE0-F1
#
_entry.id   AF-F7JPE0-F1
#
_cell.length_a   1.000
_cell.length_b   1.000
_cell.length_c   1.000
_cell.angle_alpha   90.00
_cell.angle_beta   90.00
_cell.angle_gamma   90.00
#
_symmetry.space_group_name_H-M   'P 1'
#
loop_
_entity.id
_entity.type
_entity.pdbx_description
1 polymer ?
#
loop_
_entity_poly.entity_id
_entity_poly.type
_entity_poly.pdbx_seq_one_letter_code
_entity_poly.pdbx_strand_id
1 'polypeptide(L)'
;MSFAEYLTNVRLFHAVDDLLYTSTPITRIAYDNGFASVAVFNKIFKNAYGETPSAFRKKAKSQKDAAGQEEKDEVLEKRLEQYLISENEEEETQTVDVCSNHYSVCEEKELPRYWGRMLNVGSAADLLRSEIREHVMLLKEALKFEYVRFWNLFSKEMLISLDGSGEYNFSRLDSVLDFVLAQGLKPHIEIGQKPKVIVFAVQKSEYEGTTKDVPFPDEEKWQDVLTAMMQHLARRYGRAELDTWRMELWFNECEWGRPGTSDTYFRLFEILYRTVRQYSDSLEVGGCGIRLDCKLDSRREFYRRWKAREIQPDFLSIIYFAYDRGEEQQDMYAKRSTDDACMKHWLEREIDLLNEAGLGNIKRYLTEWNLTFSERNYINDTCFKGAYIIKNILDLYGMVDDMGYFIGSDRISESYDSQELLYGGTGLMTRDGILKPAGFAFEFLQRLYPYYIGKGANYLITTDRHDSYGIICHNQRKLGYIYYLTKEDELEKESLWKYFEDRDTLDLQLELNDLPNGTYQIKTYCINIKNGNVMNIWKEMAYEKELSRNDIKYFRRMCEPKLTIRKQDVEDAALKLNIPMQYNEIAFIRVRKLA
;
A
#
# COMPACT_ATOMS: atom_id res chain seq x y z
N MET A 1 -16.50 5.10 -32.39
CA MET A 1 -15.43 5.11 -33.41
C MET A 1 -15.10 3.66 -33.77
N SER A 2 -14.85 3.32 -35.04
CA SER A 2 -14.44 1.95 -35.40
C SER A 2 -12.94 1.74 -35.18
N PHE A 3 -12.51 0.51 -34.88
CA PHE A 3 -11.08 0.15 -34.73
C PHE A 3 -10.24 0.56 -35.95
N ALA A 4 -10.81 0.47 -37.15
CA ALA A 4 -10.15 0.87 -38.39
C ALA A 4 -9.89 2.38 -38.47
N GLU A 5 -10.81 3.20 -37.95
CA GLU A 5 -10.64 4.66 -37.86
C GLU A 5 -9.59 5.03 -36.81
N TYR A 6 -9.62 4.39 -35.64
CA TYR A 6 -8.62 4.59 -34.59
C TYR A 6 -7.20 4.27 -35.08
N LEU A 7 -7.02 3.08 -35.69
CA LEU A 7 -5.73 2.67 -36.25
C LEU A 7 -5.25 3.63 -37.36
N THR A 8 -6.17 4.14 -38.18
CA THR A 8 -5.84 5.11 -39.23
C THR A 8 -5.36 6.43 -38.63
N ASN A 9 -5.95 6.87 -37.52
CA ASN A 9 -5.55 8.10 -36.82
C ASN A 9 -4.17 7.95 -36.16
N VAL A 10 -3.88 6.82 -35.52
CA VAL A 10 -2.54 6.53 -34.96
C VAL A 10 -1.48 6.51 -36.06
N ARG A 11 -1.76 5.88 -37.21
CA ARG A 11 -0.86 5.87 -38.37
C ARG A 11 -0.62 7.26 -38.95
N LEU A 12 -1.67 8.09 -39.03
CA LEU A 12 -1.54 9.48 -39.49
C LEU A 12 -0.69 10.31 -38.53
N PHE A 13 -0.84 10.09 -37.22
CA PHE A 13 -0.09 10.79 -36.19
C PHE A 13 1.42 10.55 -36.33
N HIS A 14 1.87 9.29 -36.38
CA HIS A 14 3.28 8.98 -36.60
C HIS A 14 3.79 9.48 -37.97
N ALA A 15 2.96 9.40 -39.00
CA ALA A 15 3.31 9.94 -40.32
C ALA A 15 3.50 11.47 -40.31
N VAL A 16 2.77 12.21 -39.46
CA VAL A 16 2.96 13.65 -39.27
C VAL A 16 4.31 13.93 -38.61
N ASP A 17 4.69 13.19 -37.58
CA ASP A 17 6.00 13.35 -36.93
C ASP A 17 7.14 13.10 -37.91
N ASP A 18 7.05 12.03 -38.70
CA ASP A 18 8.04 11.76 -39.75
C ASP A 18 8.10 12.88 -40.80
N LEU A 19 6.96 13.50 -41.14
CA LEU A 19 6.93 14.63 -42.06
C LEU A 19 7.58 15.89 -41.48
N LEU A 20 7.48 16.10 -40.16
CA LEU A 20 7.98 17.27 -39.44
C LEU A 20 9.45 17.17 -39.05
N TYR A 21 9.89 15.99 -38.63
CA TYR A 21 11.18 15.80 -37.96
C TYR A 21 12.22 15.04 -38.79
N THR A 22 11.81 14.43 -39.90
CA THR A 22 12.74 13.69 -40.76
C THR A 22 12.80 14.24 -42.19
N SER A 23 13.90 13.95 -42.88
CA SER A 23 14.04 14.16 -44.33
C SER A 23 13.57 12.97 -45.17
N THR A 24 12.98 11.95 -44.53
CA THR A 24 12.55 10.69 -45.17
C THR A 24 11.56 10.95 -46.31
N PRO A 25 11.72 10.36 -47.51
CA PRO A 25 10.79 10.54 -48.62
C PRO A 25 9.35 10.19 -48.23
N ILE A 26 8.38 10.97 -48.69
CA ILE A 26 6.94 10.80 -48.36
C ILE A 26 6.42 9.42 -48.76
N THR A 27 6.97 8.87 -49.85
CA THR A 27 6.69 7.50 -50.30
C THR A 27 7.05 6.47 -49.24
N ARG A 28 8.18 6.65 -48.55
CA ARG A 28 8.66 5.74 -47.50
C ARG A 28 7.89 5.94 -46.19
N ILE A 29 7.58 7.19 -45.83
CA ILE A 29 6.73 7.50 -44.67
C ILE A 29 5.37 6.82 -44.76
N ALA A 30 4.76 6.81 -45.94
CA ALA A 30 3.48 6.12 -46.14
C ALA A 30 3.57 4.62 -45.81
N TYR A 31 4.64 3.94 -46.22
CA TYR A 31 4.79 2.50 -45.98
C TYR A 31 5.24 2.19 -44.55
N ASP A 32 6.19 2.96 -44.01
CA ASP A 32 6.73 2.76 -42.65
C ASP A 32 5.62 2.97 -41.59
N ASN A 33 4.64 3.84 -41.88
CA ASN A 33 3.46 4.07 -41.04
C ASN A 33 2.27 3.16 -41.39
N GLY A 34 2.48 2.11 -42.20
CA GLY A 34 1.48 1.05 -42.40
C GLY A 34 0.32 1.40 -43.33
N PHE A 35 0.47 2.37 -44.25
CA PHE A 35 -0.54 2.63 -45.28
C PHE A 35 -0.39 1.68 -46.47
N ALA A 36 -1.52 1.20 -47.00
CA ALA A 36 -1.55 0.23 -48.10
C ALA A 36 -0.98 0.77 -49.42
N SER A 37 -1.00 2.09 -49.64
CA SER A 37 -0.33 2.75 -50.75
C SER A 37 -0.15 4.24 -50.49
N VAL A 38 0.79 4.86 -51.20
CA VAL A 38 1.02 6.31 -51.15
C VAL A 38 -0.22 7.11 -51.59
N ALA A 39 -1.02 6.58 -52.52
CA ALA A 39 -2.26 7.22 -52.96
C ALA A 39 -3.33 7.24 -51.87
N VAL A 40 -3.47 6.13 -51.12
CA VAL A 40 -4.38 6.03 -49.97
C VAL A 40 -3.92 6.96 -48.86
N PHE A 41 -2.61 6.97 -48.54
CA PHE A 41 -2.02 7.89 -47.58
C PHE A 41 -2.31 9.35 -47.93
N ASN A 42 -2.01 9.79 -49.16
CA ASN A 42 -2.26 11.16 -49.59
C ASN A 42 -3.74 11.56 -49.50
N LYS A 43 -4.66 10.66 -49.84
CA LYS A 43 -6.10 10.91 -49.75
C LYS A 43 -6.56 11.06 -48.30
N ILE A 44 -6.15 10.13 -47.44
CA ILE A 44 -6.50 10.14 -46.01
C ILE A 44 -5.88 11.36 -45.32
N PHE A 45 -4.61 11.65 -45.58
CA PHE A 45 -3.91 12.81 -45.03
C PHE A 45 -4.55 14.12 -45.48
N LYS A 46 -4.90 14.26 -46.77
CA LYS A 46 -5.58 15.45 -47.28
C LYS A 46 -6.98 15.62 -46.69
N ASN A 47 -7.71 14.54 -46.44
CA ASN A 47 -9.00 14.60 -45.77
C ASN A 47 -8.87 15.03 -44.30
N ALA A 48 -7.82 14.60 -43.61
CA ALA A 48 -7.59 14.93 -42.20
C ALA A 48 -7.01 16.34 -41.98
N TYR A 49 -6.08 16.79 -42.84
CA TYR A 49 -5.31 18.03 -42.64
C TYR A 49 -5.62 19.13 -43.68
N GLY A 50 -6.50 18.88 -44.65
CA GLY A 50 -6.89 19.84 -45.68
C GLY A 50 -5.84 20.10 -46.78
N GLU A 51 -4.61 19.62 -46.60
CA GLU A 51 -3.48 19.80 -47.52
C GLU A 51 -2.72 18.49 -47.79
N THR A 52 -1.87 18.48 -48.82
CA THR A 52 -1.06 17.28 -49.16
C THR A 52 0.14 17.15 -48.21
N PRO A 53 0.64 15.93 -47.93
CA PRO A 53 1.85 15.71 -47.12
C PRO A 53 3.06 16.55 -47.57
N SER A 54 3.23 16.73 -48.88
CA SER A 54 4.30 17.56 -49.45
C SER A 54 4.17 19.04 -49.11
N ALA A 55 2.93 19.56 -49.17
CA ALA A 55 2.64 20.95 -48.81
C ALA A 55 2.81 21.16 -47.31
N PHE A 56 2.29 20.23 -46.50
CA PHE A 56 2.41 20.22 -45.04
C PHE A 56 3.87 20.26 -44.59
N ARG A 57 4.72 19.38 -45.13
CA ARG A 57 6.17 19.37 -44.84
C ARG A 57 6.86 20.68 -45.24
N LYS A 58 6.51 21.25 -46.40
CA LYS A 58 7.11 22.51 -46.87
C LYS A 58 6.75 23.67 -45.94
N LYS A 59 5.50 23.74 -45.50
CA LYS A 59 4.97 24.75 -44.57
C LYS A 59 5.59 24.62 -43.18
N ALA A 60 5.72 23.40 -42.68
CA ALA A 60 6.39 23.13 -41.41
C ALA A 60 7.88 23.50 -41.44
N LYS A 61 8.57 23.26 -42.57
CA LYS A 61 9.97 23.65 -42.74
C LYS A 61 10.15 25.17 -42.72
N SER A 62 9.23 25.92 -43.32
CA SER A 62 9.22 27.39 -43.24
C SER A 62 8.83 27.96 -41.86
N GLN A 63 8.14 27.18 -41.02
CA GLN A 63 7.80 27.57 -39.64
C GLN A 63 8.86 27.14 -38.61
N LYS A 64 9.64 26.10 -38.89
CA LYS A 64 10.77 25.65 -38.06
C LYS A 64 11.92 26.65 -37.99
N ASP A 65 12.09 27.48 -39.02
CA ASP A 65 13.09 28.54 -39.04
C ASP A 65 12.73 29.73 -38.11
N ALA A 66 11.58 29.69 -37.43
CA ALA A 66 11.06 30.81 -36.61
C ALA A 66 10.63 30.47 -35.17
N ALA A 67 10.61 29.20 -34.73
CA ALA A 67 10.20 28.86 -33.36
C ALA A 67 10.84 27.55 -32.86
N GLY A 68 11.42 27.60 -31.66
CA GLY A 68 12.19 26.54 -31.00
C GLY A 68 11.39 25.27 -30.65
N GLN A 69 12.12 24.23 -30.26
CA GLN A 69 11.67 22.83 -30.32
C GLN A 69 11.05 22.30 -29.01
N GLU A 70 11.18 22.99 -27.88
CA GLU A 70 10.68 22.54 -26.56
C GLU A 70 9.19 22.83 -26.31
N GLU A 71 8.59 23.83 -26.98
CA GLU A 71 7.20 24.27 -26.73
C GLU A 71 6.13 23.32 -27.34
N LYS A 72 6.55 22.32 -28.12
CA LYS A 72 5.63 21.47 -28.92
C LYS A 72 5.27 20.13 -28.29
N ASP A 73 6.13 19.58 -27.44
CA ASP A 73 5.85 18.31 -26.75
C ASP A 73 4.77 18.49 -25.66
N GLU A 74 4.81 19.61 -24.92
CA GLU A 74 3.76 19.96 -23.94
C GLU A 74 2.37 20.16 -24.59
N VAL A 75 2.32 20.78 -25.77
CA VAL A 75 1.05 21.03 -26.47
C VAL A 75 0.47 19.72 -27.02
N LEU A 76 1.32 18.75 -27.32
CA LEU A 76 0.92 17.45 -27.82
C LEU A 76 0.46 16.51 -26.70
N GLU A 77 1.18 16.46 -25.58
CA GLU A 77 0.72 15.80 -24.35
C GLU A 77 -0.63 16.38 -23.90
N LYS A 78 -0.76 17.71 -23.83
CA LYS A 78 -2.05 18.36 -23.49
C LYS A 78 -3.17 18.00 -24.46
N ARG A 79 -2.88 17.77 -25.75
CA ARG A 79 -3.90 17.33 -26.72
C ARG A 79 -4.25 15.85 -26.54
N LEU A 80 -3.28 14.97 -26.28
CA LEU A 80 -3.54 13.55 -25.98
C LEU A 80 -4.31 13.40 -24.67
N GLU A 81 -3.94 14.16 -23.64
CA GLU A 81 -4.70 14.30 -22.40
C GLU A 81 -6.10 14.81 -22.67
N GLN A 82 -6.29 15.88 -23.44
CA GLN A 82 -7.63 16.33 -23.82
C GLN A 82 -8.43 15.28 -24.58
N TYR A 83 -7.81 14.44 -25.42
CA TYR A 83 -8.50 13.34 -26.10
C TYR A 83 -8.84 12.18 -25.15
N LEU A 84 -7.97 11.85 -24.19
CA LEU A 84 -8.20 10.82 -23.17
C LEU A 84 -9.20 11.29 -22.08
N ILE A 85 -9.21 12.59 -21.78
CA ILE A 85 -10.09 13.26 -20.79
C ILE A 85 -11.40 13.70 -21.45
N SER A 86 -11.54 13.64 -22.80
CA SER A 86 -12.77 14.01 -23.49
C SER A 86 -13.99 13.15 -23.16
N GLU A 87 -13.79 12.04 -22.43
CA GLU A 87 -14.87 11.37 -21.72
C GLU A 87 -15.16 12.15 -20.43
N ASN A 88 -16.24 12.95 -20.46
CA ASN A 88 -16.76 13.62 -19.27
C ASN A 88 -16.97 12.60 -18.13
N GLU A 89 -16.90 13.06 -16.87
CA GLU A 89 -17.25 12.25 -15.67
C GLU A 89 -18.63 11.57 -15.82
N GLU A 90 -19.50 12.07 -16.70
CA GLU A 90 -20.86 11.60 -16.95
C GLU A 90 -21.02 10.63 -18.16
N GLU A 91 -19.99 10.40 -18.99
CA GLU A 91 -20.16 9.72 -20.30
C GLU A 91 -19.70 8.25 -20.39
N GLU A 92 -19.04 7.68 -19.38
CA GLU A 92 -18.78 6.23 -19.36
C GLU A 92 -20.03 5.44 -19.00
N THR A 93 -20.28 4.36 -19.75
CA THR A 93 -21.36 3.42 -19.47
C THR A 93 -20.99 2.58 -18.25
N GLN A 94 -21.47 2.97 -17.07
CA GLN A 94 -21.31 2.16 -15.85
C GLN A 94 -22.10 0.87 -15.98
N THR A 95 -21.42 -0.26 -15.82
CA THR A 95 -22.05 -1.57 -15.73
C THR A 95 -22.30 -1.96 -14.26
N VAL A 96 -23.10 -3.00 -14.07
CA VAL A 96 -23.40 -3.58 -12.75
C VAL A 96 -22.90 -5.01 -12.76
N ASP A 97 -21.80 -5.26 -12.06
CA ASP A 97 -21.34 -6.61 -11.76
C ASP A 97 -22.30 -7.23 -10.75
N VAL A 98 -22.69 -8.49 -10.95
CA VAL A 98 -23.55 -9.22 -10.01
C VAL A 98 -22.79 -10.42 -9.47
N CYS A 99 -22.68 -10.52 -8.15
CA CYS A 99 -22.06 -11.65 -7.48
C CYS A 99 -23.06 -12.25 -6.49
N SER A 100 -23.49 -13.49 -6.75
CA SER A 100 -24.47 -14.20 -5.93
C SER A 100 -23.83 -15.41 -5.28
N ASN A 101 -23.99 -15.54 -3.96
CA ASN A 101 -23.49 -16.68 -3.18
C ASN A 101 -24.39 -16.96 -1.98
N HIS A 102 -24.36 -18.20 -1.49
CA HIS A 102 -25.09 -18.62 -0.30
C HIS A 102 -24.16 -19.31 0.72
N TYR A 103 -24.42 -19.14 2.01
CA TYR A 103 -23.64 -19.75 3.09
C TYR A 103 -24.54 -20.25 4.21
N SER A 104 -24.25 -21.42 4.77
CA SER A 104 -24.85 -21.86 6.04
C SER A 104 -24.14 -21.19 7.21
N VAL A 105 -24.89 -20.63 8.16
CA VAL A 105 -24.30 -20.03 9.38
C VAL A 105 -23.76 -21.07 10.36
N CYS A 106 -24.04 -22.36 10.13
CA CYS A 106 -23.60 -23.48 10.96
C CYS A 106 -22.24 -24.08 10.53
N GLU A 107 -21.66 -23.61 9.42
CA GLU A 107 -20.36 -24.09 8.91
C GLU A 107 -19.21 -23.18 9.37
N GLU A 108 -19.20 -22.77 10.65
CA GLU A 108 -18.24 -21.79 11.13
C GLU A 108 -16.89 -22.37 11.59
N LYS A 109 -15.83 -21.56 11.44
CA LYS A 109 -14.45 -21.87 11.86
C LYS A 109 -13.84 -20.69 12.61
N GLU A 110 -12.79 -20.92 13.39
CA GLU A 110 -12.05 -19.79 13.98
C GLU A 110 -11.45 -18.90 12.90
N LEU A 111 -11.64 -17.59 13.02
CA LEU A 111 -11.09 -16.61 12.11
C LEU A 111 -9.59 -16.40 12.45
N PRO A 112 -8.67 -16.68 11.51
CA PRO A 112 -7.26 -16.40 11.73
C PRO A 112 -7.06 -14.89 11.86
N ARG A 113 -6.37 -14.45 12.92
CA ARG A 113 -6.12 -13.03 13.20
C ARG A 113 -4.73 -12.61 12.70
N TYR A 114 -4.64 -12.35 11.40
CA TYR A 114 -3.38 -11.96 10.73
C TYR A 114 -3.36 -10.50 10.25
N TRP A 115 -4.43 -9.72 10.42
CA TRP A 115 -4.47 -8.30 10.04
C TRP A 115 -4.71 -7.38 11.25
N GLY A 116 -4.32 -6.11 11.12
CA GLY A 116 -4.70 -5.04 12.04
C GLY A 116 -4.09 -5.13 13.44
N ARG A 117 -3.22 -6.10 13.71
CA ARG A 117 -2.54 -6.27 15.01
C ARG A 117 -1.26 -5.43 15.12
N MET A 118 -0.62 -5.11 14.01
CA MET A 118 0.63 -4.37 13.97
C MET A 118 0.50 -3.10 13.12
N LEU A 119 1.12 -2.01 13.57
CA LEU A 119 1.18 -0.75 12.83
C LEU A 119 2.62 -0.20 12.82
N ASN A 120 3.10 0.22 11.64
CA ASN A 120 4.37 0.94 11.52
C ASN A 120 4.16 2.42 11.87
N VAL A 121 5.05 2.99 12.68
CA VAL A 121 4.89 4.37 13.20
C VAL A 121 6.13 5.25 13.03
N GLY A 122 7.11 4.82 12.24
CA GLY A 122 8.32 5.61 11.95
C GLY A 122 9.54 5.12 12.70
N SER A 123 10.55 5.99 12.75
CA SER A 123 11.76 5.72 13.53
C SER A 123 11.48 5.80 15.05
N ALA A 124 12.36 5.21 15.86
CA ALA A 124 12.33 5.38 17.31
C ALA A 124 12.37 6.87 17.72
N ALA A 125 13.10 7.70 16.96
CA ALA A 125 13.18 9.13 17.19
C ALA A 125 11.85 9.85 16.89
N ASP A 126 11.05 9.38 15.92
CA ASP A 126 9.72 9.94 15.66
C ASP A 126 8.80 9.78 16.86
N LEU A 127 8.92 8.67 17.60
CA LEU A 127 8.20 8.42 18.84
C LEU A 127 8.64 9.31 20.02
N LEU A 128 9.64 10.18 19.86
CA LEU A 128 9.93 11.25 20.83
C LEU A 128 9.09 12.51 20.59
N ARG A 129 8.54 12.67 19.38
CA ARG A 129 7.73 13.84 18.99
C ARG A 129 6.31 13.70 19.53
N SER A 130 5.82 14.74 20.20
CA SER A 130 4.46 14.78 20.77
C SER A 130 3.35 14.52 19.75
N GLU A 131 3.56 15.01 18.54
CA GLU A 131 2.64 14.99 17.40
C GLU A 131 2.46 13.58 16.84
N ILE A 132 3.53 12.77 16.88
CA ILE A 132 3.49 11.35 16.50
C ILE A 132 2.83 10.54 17.62
N ARG A 133 3.20 10.80 18.89
CA ARG A 133 2.56 10.17 20.05
C ARG A 133 1.05 10.38 20.06
N GLU A 134 0.59 11.60 19.76
CA GLU A 134 -0.83 11.91 19.61
C GLU A 134 -1.50 11.03 18.55
N HIS A 135 -0.91 10.93 17.36
CA HIS A 135 -1.44 10.10 16.29
C HIS A 135 -1.47 8.61 16.66
N VAL A 136 -0.44 8.09 17.34
CA VAL A 136 -0.44 6.71 17.85
C VAL A 136 -1.61 6.48 18.82
N MET A 137 -1.90 7.42 19.72
CA MET A 137 -3.03 7.32 20.64
C MET A 137 -4.38 7.31 19.90
N LEU A 138 -4.58 8.25 18.95
CA LEU A 138 -5.80 8.33 18.15
C LEU A 138 -6.01 7.06 17.30
N LEU A 139 -4.95 6.58 16.64
CA LEU A 139 -5.00 5.36 15.83
C LEU A 139 -5.21 4.13 16.70
N LYS A 140 -4.61 4.05 17.89
CA LYS A 140 -4.87 2.93 18.82
C LYS A 140 -6.34 2.92 19.22
N GLU A 141 -6.92 4.07 19.54
CA GLU A 141 -8.33 4.17 19.91
C GLU A 141 -9.23 3.70 18.78
N ALA A 142 -8.96 4.10 17.54
CA ALA A 142 -9.75 3.74 16.38
C ALA A 142 -9.55 2.29 15.92
N LEU A 143 -8.30 1.81 15.86
CA LEU A 143 -7.92 0.60 15.14
C LEU A 143 -7.55 -0.58 16.05
N LYS A 144 -7.43 -0.36 17.36
CA LYS A 144 -7.18 -1.39 18.38
C LYS A 144 -6.00 -2.34 18.08
N PHE A 145 -4.97 -1.86 17.40
CA PHE A 145 -3.76 -2.64 17.16
C PHE A 145 -3.03 -2.95 18.48
N GLU A 146 -2.28 -4.06 18.49
CA GLU A 146 -1.58 -4.58 19.66
C GLU A 146 -0.09 -4.23 19.65
N TYR A 147 0.52 -4.18 18.46
CA TYR A 147 1.94 -3.97 18.25
C TYR A 147 2.23 -2.65 17.53
N VAL A 148 3.26 -1.96 18.00
CA VAL A 148 3.85 -0.80 17.34
C VAL A 148 5.22 -1.21 16.80
N ARG A 149 5.38 -1.11 15.49
CA ARG A 149 6.66 -1.35 14.82
C ARG A 149 7.39 -0.04 14.55
N PHE A 150 8.64 0.02 15.00
CA PHE A 150 9.54 1.15 14.81
C PHE A 150 10.98 0.69 14.60
N TRP A 151 11.78 1.51 13.91
CA TRP A 151 13.15 1.17 13.50
C TRP A 151 14.17 2.25 13.93
N ASN A 152 15.43 2.11 13.52
CA ASN A 152 16.49 3.09 13.76
C ASN A 152 16.81 3.35 15.25
N LEU A 153 16.85 2.28 16.05
CA LEU A 153 17.19 2.37 17.47
C LEU A 153 18.58 2.99 17.73
N PHE A 154 19.53 2.78 16.81
CA PHE A 154 20.91 3.25 16.94
C PHE A 154 21.18 4.54 16.15
N SER A 155 20.14 5.30 15.80
CA SER A 155 20.32 6.61 15.18
C SER A 155 20.97 7.60 16.17
N LYS A 156 21.58 8.66 15.65
CA LYS A 156 22.22 9.71 16.49
C LYS A 156 21.21 10.33 17.45
N GLU A 157 19.96 10.46 17.02
CA GLU A 157 18.84 10.98 17.80
C GLU A 157 18.44 10.05 18.94
N MET A 158 18.86 8.79 18.97
CA MET A 158 18.55 7.88 20.09
C MET A 158 19.64 7.84 21.16
N LEU A 159 20.81 8.46 20.90
CA LEU A 159 21.95 8.55 21.82
C LEU A 159 22.57 7.19 22.24
N ILE A 160 22.31 6.12 21.50
CA ILE A 160 22.92 4.80 21.71
C ILE A 160 24.04 4.63 20.67
N SER A 161 25.28 4.87 21.09
CA SER A 161 26.45 4.72 20.22
C SER A 161 26.90 3.26 20.11
N LEU A 162 27.08 2.77 18.89
CA LEU A 162 27.66 1.44 18.63
C LEU A 162 29.18 1.41 18.85
N ASP A 163 29.84 2.56 18.95
CA ASP A 163 31.28 2.68 19.19
C ASP A 163 31.63 2.85 20.68
N GLY A 164 30.64 2.92 21.55
CA GLY A 164 30.83 3.17 22.98
C GLY A 164 31.45 1.97 23.72
N SER A 165 32.36 2.25 24.64
CA SER A 165 32.94 1.27 25.56
C SER A 165 32.04 1.10 26.79
N GLY A 166 31.05 0.20 26.72
CA GLY A 166 30.29 -0.32 27.86
C GLY A 166 29.28 0.61 28.56
N GLU A 167 29.34 1.93 28.34
CA GLU A 167 28.36 2.89 28.87
C GLU A 167 27.42 3.38 27.76
N TYR A 168 26.17 2.90 27.78
CA TYR A 168 25.14 3.27 26.80
C TYR A 168 24.06 4.15 27.43
N ASN A 169 23.62 5.17 26.70
CA ASN A 169 22.55 6.06 27.15
C ASN A 169 21.18 5.58 26.63
N PHE A 170 20.46 4.83 27.46
CA PHE A 170 19.12 4.33 27.12
C PHE A 170 17.99 5.33 27.43
N SER A 171 18.27 6.57 27.84
CA SER A 171 17.22 7.52 28.28
C SER A 171 16.14 7.80 27.23
N ARG A 172 16.51 7.91 25.94
CA ARG A 172 15.55 8.13 24.85
C ARG A 172 14.79 6.85 24.48
N LEU A 173 15.46 5.70 24.53
CA LEU A 173 14.81 4.40 24.38
C LEU A 173 13.75 4.18 25.47
N ASP A 174 14.08 4.51 26.72
CA ASP A 174 13.15 4.46 27.84
C ASP A 174 11.93 5.36 27.60
N SER A 175 12.14 6.60 27.12
CA SER A 175 11.01 7.50 26.81
C SER A 175 10.08 6.94 25.72
N VAL A 176 10.63 6.26 24.70
CA VAL A 176 9.85 5.63 23.64
C VAL A 176 9.07 4.43 24.18
N LEU A 177 9.74 3.52 24.88
CA LEU A 177 9.12 2.30 25.40
C LEU A 177 8.11 2.59 26.50
N ASP A 178 8.42 3.48 27.45
CA ASP A 178 7.49 3.91 28.49
C ASP A 178 6.21 4.48 27.87
N PHE A 179 6.31 5.25 26.78
CA PHE A 179 5.13 5.73 26.04
C PHE A 179 4.33 4.57 25.43
N VAL A 180 4.98 3.67 24.71
CA VAL A 180 4.33 2.51 24.06
C VAL A 180 3.60 1.65 25.11
N LEU A 181 4.27 1.31 26.21
CA LEU A 181 3.72 0.49 27.28
C LEU A 181 2.64 1.22 28.09
N ALA A 182 2.74 2.53 28.30
CA ALA A 182 1.68 3.32 28.94
C ALA A 182 0.38 3.29 28.11
N GLN A 183 0.50 3.11 26.81
CA GLN A 183 -0.64 2.84 25.93
C GLN A 183 -1.03 1.35 25.89
N GLY A 184 -0.47 0.46 26.71
CA GLY A 184 -0.77 -0.98 26.64
C GLY A 184 -0.48 -1.61 25.28
N LEU A 185 0.41 -0.98 24.50
CA LEU A 185 0.89 -1.47 23.21
C LEU A 185 2.18 -2.25 23.44
N LYS A 186 2.46 -3.20 22.54
CA LYS A 186 3.67 -4.02 22.58
C LYS A 186 4.67 -3.53 21.53
N PRO A 187 5.96 -3.42 21.85
CA PRO A 187 6.96 -3.03 20.87
C PRO A 187 7.30 -4.20 19.94
N HIS A 188 7.30 -3.91 18.64
CA HIS A 188 8.00 -4.69 17.62
C HIS A 188 9.21 -3.86 17.19
N ILE A 189 10.38 -4.20 17.73
CA ILE A 189 11.59 -3.40 17.58
C ILE A 189 12.36 -3.91 16.36
N GLU A 190 12.42 -3.10 15.30
CA GLU A 190 13.34 -3.36 14.19
C GLU A 190 14.73 -2.84 14.54
N ILE A 191 15.66 -3.78 14.56
CA ILE A 191 17.08 -3.59 14.73
C ILE A 191 17.68 -3.47 13.33
N GLY A 192 17.86 -2.24 12.89
CA GLY A 192 18.39 -1.90 11.58
C GLY A 192 18.68 -0.41 11.49
N GLN A 193 19.45 -0.01 10.49
CA GLN A 193 19.68 1.39 10.17
C GLN A 193 19.17 1.67 8.76
N LYS A 194 17.93 2.12 8.68
CA LYS A 194 17.28 2.54 7.45
C LYS A 194 17.53 4.03 7.22
N PRO A 195 17.94 4.43 6.00
CA PRO A 195 17.99 5.85 5.66
C PRO A 195 16.59 6.45 5.77
N LYS A 196 16.51 7.70 6.23
CA LYS A 196 15.25 8.45 6.13
C LYS A 196 15.17 9.01 4.71
N VAL A 197 14.13 8.63 3.97
CA VAL A 197 13.96 8.97 2.56
C VAL A 197 12.53 9.43 2.33
N ILE A 198 12.38 10.58 1.68
CA ILE A 198 11.09 11.05 1.15
C ILE A 198 10.99 10.56 -0.29
N VAL A 199 9.97 9.76 -0.57
CA VAL A 199 9.79 9.16 -1.90
C VAL A 199 8.67 9.88 -2.64
N PHE A 200 9.01 10.57 -3.72
CA PHE A 200 8.07 11.29 -4.56
C PHE A 200 7.47 10.36 -5.61
N ALA A 201 8.31 9.56 -6.26
CA ALA A 201 7.92 8.54 -7.22
C ALA A 201 8.93 7.40 -7.21
N VAL A 202 8.59 6.26 -7.81
CA VAL A 202 9.45 5.07 -7.93
C VAL A 202 10.91 5.35 -8.33
N GLN A 203 11.15 6.39 -9.13
CA GLN A 203 12.49 6.80 -9.60
C GLN A 203 12.96 8.14 -9.02
N LYS A 204 12.21 8.75 -8.09
CA LYS A 204 12.49 10.08 -7.53
C LYS A 204 12.33 10.06 -6.01
N SER A 205 13.45 10.19 -5.31
CA SER A 205 13.49 10.19 -3.85
C SER A 205 14.57 11.15 -3.34
N GLU A 206 14.32 11.80 -2.21
CA GLU A 206 15.27 12.65 -1.52
C GLU A 206 15.65 12.07 -0.15
N TYR A 207 16.94 12.09 0.16
CA TYR A 207 17.43 11.59 1.44
C TYR A 207 17.41 12.70 2.47
N GLU A 208 16.84 12.40 3.64
CA GLU A 208 16.96 13.25 4.81
C GLU A 208 18.11 12.76 5.69
N GLY A 209 19.13 13.60 5.85
CA GLY A 209 20.24 13.36 6.77
C GLY A 209 21.40 12.53 6.21
N THR A 210 22.15 11.87 7.10
CA THR A 210 23.48 11.29 6.82
C THR A 210 23.55 9.76 6.91
N THR A 211 22.44 9.07 7.17
CA THR A 211 22.38 7.61 7.39
C THR A 211 22.35 6.82 6.08
N LYS A 212 23.21 7.17 5.12
CA LYS A 212 23.31 6.41 3.86
C LYS A 212 24.07 5.10 4.03
N ASP A 213 25.07 5.06 4.91
CA ASP A 213 25.93 3.89 5.11
C ASP A 213 26.41 3.83 6.56
N VAL A 214 25.68 3.12 7.42
CA VAL A 214 26.24 2.70 8.71
C VAL A 214 26.51 1.21 8.61
N PRO A 215 27.77 0.80 8.38
CA PRO A 215 28.10 -0.62 8.32
C PRO A 215 27.71 -1.28 9.64
N PHE A 216 27.35 -2.56 9.57
CA PHE A 216 27.15 -3.34 10.78
C PHE A 216 28.39 -3.20 11.68
N PRO A 217 28.20 -3.02 12.99
CA PRO A 217 29.31 -2.90 13.92
C PRO A 217 30.11 -4.19 13.96
N ASP A 218 31.34 -4.09 14.46
CA ASP A 218 32.14 -5.26 14.83
C ASP A 218 31.33 -6.19 15.76
N GLU A 219 31.54 -7.51 15.62
CA GLU A 219 30.76 -8.52 16.33
C GLU A 219 30.88 -8.41 17.86
N GLU A 220 32.04 -8.00 18.38
CA GLU A 220 32.25 -7.80 19.83
C GLU A 220 31.43 -6.60 20.32
N LYS A 221 31.56 -5.46 19.62
CA LYS A 221 30.77 -4.26 19.92
C LYS A 221 29.26 -4.52 19.81
N TRP A 222 28.85 -5.33 18.85
CA TRP A 222 27.47 -5.74 18.66
C TRP A 222 26.94 -6.55 19.84
N GLN A 223 27.71 -7.54 20.29
CA GLN A 223 27.35 -8.33 21.46
C GLN A 223 27.29 -7.47 22.72
N ASP A 224 28.23 -6.54 22.91
CA ASP A 224 28.28 -5.65 24.07
C ASP A 224 27.04 -4.75 24.17
N VAL A 225 26.69 -4.07 23.06
CA VAL A 225 25.52 -3.17 23.06
C VAL A 225 24.22 -3.93 23.27
N LEU A 226 24.06 -5.10 22.63
CA LEU A 226 22.86 -5.92 22.78
C LEU A 226 22.76 -6.50 24.20
N THR A 227 23.88 -6.93 24.79
CA THR A 227 23.91 -7.45 26.16
C THR A 227 23.53 -6.37 27.15
N ALA A 228 24.13 -5.17 27.03
CA ALA A 228 23.80 -4.04 27.88
C ALA A 228 22.34 -3.60 27.71
N MET A 229 21.84 -3.57 26.48
CA MET A 229 20.45 -3.24 26.17
C MET A 229 19.50 -4.26 26.79
N MET A 230 19.68 -5.55 26.53
CA MET A 230 18.79 -6.58 27.08
C MET A 230 18.84 -6.64 28.60
N GLN A 231 20.01 -6.43 29.21
CA GLN A 231 20.14 -6.32 30.66
C GLN A 231 19.36 -5.12 31.21
N HIS A 232 19.45 -3.97 30.54
CA HIS A 232 18.71 -2.76 30.91
C HIS A 232 17.19 -2.97 30.79
N LEU A 233 16.73 -3.49 29.65
CA LEU A 233 15.32 -3.77 29.38
C LEU A 233 14.75 -4.77 30.41
N ALA A 234 15.47 -5.86 30.71
CA ALA A 234 15.04 -6.86 31.69
C ALA A 234 14.97 -6.30 33.12
N ARG A 235 15.89 -5.39 33.49
CA ARG A 235 15.86 -4.71 34.80
C ARG A 235 14.71 -3.72 34.92
N ARG A 236 14.42 -2.96 33.86
CA ARG A 236 13.41 -1.88 33.87
C ARG A 236 11.98 -2.40 33.73
N TYR A 237 11.73 -3.28 32.77
CA TYR A 237 10.38 -3.74 32.42
C TYR A 237 10.03 -5.13 32.95
N GLY A 238 11.05 -5.94 33.29
CA GLY A 238 10.86 -7.30 33.76
C GLY A 238 10.62 -8.32 32.64
N ARG A 239 10.91 -9.59 32.93
CA ARG A 239 10.86 -10.68 31.93
C ARG A 239 9.46 -10.92 31.37
N ALA A 240 8.44 -10.87 32.23
CA ALA A 240 7.06 -11.12 31.82
C ALA A 240 6.57 -10.13 30.75
N GLU A 241 7.07 -8.89 30.77
CA GLU A 241 6.77 -7.89 29.75
C GLU A 241 7.53 -8.21 28.44
N LEU A 242 8.85 -8.48 28.55
CA LEU A 242 9.70 -8.85 27.41
C LEU A 242 9.23 -10.09 26.67
N ASP A 243 8.64 -11.07 27.37
CA ASP A 243 8.09 -12.29 26.78
C ASP A 243 6.99 -12.01 25.74
N THR A 244 6.44 -10.80 25.72
CA THR A 244 5.40 -10.39 24.76
C THR A 244 5.93 -9.57 23.59
N TRP A 245 7.21 -9.22 23.58
CA TRP A 245 7.80 -8.32 22.59
C TRP A 245 8.30 -9.08 21.36
N ARG A 246 8.61 -8.31 20.30
CA ARG A 246 9.20 -8.83 19.08
C ARG A 246 10.46 -8.03 18.74
N MET A 247 11.51 -8.72 18.30
CA MET A 247 12.72 -8.12 17.77
C MET A 247 12.99 -8.63 16.36
N GLU A 248 13.22 -7.71 15.43
CA GLU A 248 13.46 -8.01 14.02
C GLU A 248 14.84 -7.50 13.62
N LEU A 249 15.73 -8.36 13.10
CA LEU A 249 17.00 -7.90 12.53
C LEU A 249 16.85 -7.68 11.02
N TRP A 250 16.94 -6.44 10.59
CA TRP A 250 16.85 -6.06 9.17
C TRP A 250 18.14 -6.37 8.40
N PHE A 251 18.01 -6.79 7.15
CA PHE A 251 19.12 -6.99 6.22
C PHE A 251 18.97 -6.08 5.01
N ASN A 252 20.02 -5.33 4.70
CA ASN A 252 20.01 -4.40 3.58
C ASN A 252 19.91 -5.14 2.24
N GLU A 253 18.84 -4.88 1.47
CA GLU A 253 18.63 -5.56 0.20
C GLU A 253 19.74 -5.31 -0.84
N CYS A 254 20.41 -4.15 -0.75
CA CYS A 254 21.50 -3.78 -1.65
C CYS A 254 22.74 -4.68 -1.50
N GLU A 255 22.84 -5.38 -0.37
CA GLU A 255 23.94 -6.29 -0.07
C GLU A 255 23.66 -7.75 -0.52
N TRP A 256 22.49 -8.04 -1.05
CA TRP A 256 22.13 -9.39 -1.51
C TRP A 256 23.02 -9.85 -2.67
N GLY A 257 23.45 -11.11 -2.61
CA GLY A 257 24.31 -11.72 -3.62
C GLY A 257 25.78 -11.30 -3.55
N ARG A 258 26.14 -10.31 -2.71
CA ARG A 258 27.53 -9.95 -2.48
C ARG A 258 28.23 -11.02 -1.62
N PRO A 259 29.48 -11.40 -1.94
CA PRO A 259 30.20 -12.40 -1.16
C PRO A 259 30.32 -12.01 0.32
N GLY A 260 30.00 -12.95 1.22
CA GLY A 260 30.17 -12.81 2.67
C GLY A 260 29.10 -12.01 3.42
N THR A 261 28.21 -11.27 2.74
CA THR A 261 27.21 -10.43 3.41
C THR A 261 26.15 -11.25 4.15
N SER A 262 25.68 -12.35 3.57
CA SER A 262 24.76 -13.28 4.25
C SER A 262 25.40 -13.94 5.47
N ASP A 263 26.69 -14.28 5.42
CA ASP A 263 27.38 -14.86 6.58
C ASP A 263 27.47 -13.86 7.73
N THR A 264 27.78 -12.59 7.42
CA THR A 264 27.78 -11.50 8.40
C THR A 264 26.39 -11.34 9.01
N TYR A 265 25.33 -11.34 8.18
CA TYR A 265 23.97 -11.30 8.70
C TYR A 265 23.67 -12.47 9.65
N PHE A 266 23.99 -13.71 9.27
CA PHE A 266 23.76 -14.87 10.12
C PHE A 266 24.50 -14.79 11.45
N ARG A 267 25.76 -14.33 11.45
CA ARG A 267 26.53 -14.14 12.70
C ARG A 267 25.90 -13.09 13.61
N LEU A 268 25.49 -11.95 13.06
CA LEU A 268 24.83 -10.90 13.83
C LEU A 268 23.45 -11.31 14.36
N PHE A 269 22.70 -12.08 13.56
CA PHE A 269 21.43 -12.68 13.96
C PHE A 269 21.63 -13.68 15.09
N GLU A 270 22.65 -14.54 15.01
CA GLU A 270 22.98 -15.51 16.05
C GLU A 270 23.39 -14.84 17.36
N ILE A 271 24.17 -13.75 17.29
CA ILE A 271 24.52 -12.94 18.47
C ILE A 271 23.24 -12.34 19.10
N LEU A 272 22.36 -11.75 18.28
CA LEU A 272 21.08 -11.22 18.75
C LEU A 272 20.23 -12.31 19.41
N TYR A 273 20.03 -13.43 18.73
CA TYR A 273 19.21 -14.53 19.20
C TYR A 273 19.73 -15.10 20.52
N ARG A 274 21.03 -15.43 20.59
CA ARG A 274 21.64 -15.96 21.83
C ARG A 274 21.57 -14.95 22.96
N THR A 275 21.77 -13.67 22.69
CA THR A 275 21.69 -12.61 23.71
C THR A 275 20.26 -12.49 24.24
N VAL A 276 19.25 -12.43 23.37
CA VAL A 276 17.84 -12.37 23.78
C VAL A 276 17.48 -13.58 24.63
N ARG A 277 17.88 -14.79 24.23
CA ARG A 277 17.60 -16.04 24.95
C ARG A 277 18.21 -16.13 26.35
N GLN A 278 19.19 -15.30 26.69
CA GLN A 278 19.68 -15.20 28.08
C GLN A 278 18.68 -14.49 29.02
N TYR A 279 17.80 -13.65 28.46
CA TYR A 279 16.88 -12.81 29.22
C TYR A 279 15.41 -13.23 29.05
N SER A 280 15.02 -13.80 27.90
CA SER A 280 13.66 -14.29 27.63
C SER A 280 13.64 -15.48 26.65
N ASP A 281 12.90 -16.52 27.03
CA ASP A 281 12.65 -17.70 26.18
C ASP A 281 11.47 -17.49 25.22
N SER A 282 10.61 -16.48 25.47
CA SER A 282 9.36 -16.27 24.70
C SER A 282 9.39 -15.06 23.77
N LEU A 283 10.28 -14.08 24.00
CA LEU A 283 10.46 -12.94 23.09
C LEU A 283 10.76 -13.46 21.68
N GLU A 284 9.95 -13.05 20.71
CA GLU A 284 10.11 -13.53 19.33
C GLU A 284 11.26 -12.78 18.64
N VAL A 285 12.21 -13.50 18.07
CA VAL A 285 13.34 -12.95 17.31
C VAL A 285 13.26 -13.42 15.86
N GLY A 286 13.19 -12.47 14.93
CA GLY A 286 13.00 -12.76 13.52
C GLY A 286 13.75 -11.82 12.58
N GLY A 287 13.52 -11.99 11.28
CA GLY A 287 14.19 -11.25 10.21
C GLY A 287 13.87 -11.82 8.83
N CYS A 288 14.35 -11.28 7.72
CA CYS A 288 15.34 -10.22 7.60
C CYS A 288 14.83 -8.97 6.86
N GLY A 289 13.52 -8.82 6.69
CA GLY A 289 12.92 -7.79 5.84
C GLY A 289 12.95 -8.21 4.38
N ILE A 290 12.53 -9.44 4.10
CA ILE A 290 12.56 -10.06 2.77
C ILE A 290 11.69 -9.27 1.81
N ARG A 291 12.29 -8.73 0.75
CA ARG A 291 11.56 -8.06 -0.32
C ARG A 291 11.09 -9.05 -1.38
N LEU A 292 9.77 -9.21 -1.53
CA LEU A 292 9.24 -10.26 -2.41
C LEU A 292 9.49 -10.01 -3.90
N ASP A 293 9.63 -8.76 -4.30
CA ASP A 293 9.72 -8.29 -5.68
C ASP A 293 11.13 -8.27 -6.28
N CYS A 294 12.16 -8.83 -5.61
CA CYS A 294 13.53 -8.84 -6.16
C CYS A 294 14.35 -10.10 -5.83
N LYS A 295 15.46 -10.28 -6.56
CA LYS A 295 16.57 -11.22 -6.28
C LYS A 295 16.16 -12.64 -5.85
N LEU A 296 15.29 -13.28 -6.63
CA LEU A 296 14.73 -14.61 -6.35
C LEU A 296 15.80 -15.68 -6.05
N ASP A 297 16.81 -15.82 -6.91
CA ASP A 297 17.83 -16.86 -6.75
C ASP A 297 18.69 -16.62 -5.51
N SER A 298 18.96 -15.35 -5.18
CA SER A 298 19.67 -14.98 -3.96
C SER A 298 18.85 -15.31 -2.71
N ARG A 299 17.51 -15.10 -2.73
CA ARG A 299 16.56 -15.55 -1.70
C ARG A 299 16.60 -17.05 -1.50
N ARG A 300 16.50 -17.81 -2.58
CA ARG A 300 16.57 -19.28 -2.53
C ARG A 300 17.86 -19.76 -1.85
N GLU A 301 19.02 -19.23 -2.25
CA GLU A 301 20.29 -19.62 -1.63
C GLU A 301 20.39 -19.14 -0.17
N PHE A 302 19.92 -17.93 0.13
CA PHE A 302 19.89 -17.40 1.48
C PHE A 302 19.10 -18.30 2.44
N TYR A 303 17.91 -18.77 2.03
CA TYR A 303 17.11 -19.70 2.84
C TYR A 303 17.77 -21.06 3.02
N ARG A 304 18.34 -21.62 1.95
CA ARG A 304 19.10 -22.88 2.04
C ARG A 304 20.24 -22.77 3.05
N ARG A 305 20.95 -21.65 3.05
CA ARG A 305 22.05 -21.38 3.97
C ARG A 305 21.57 -21.13 5.39
N TRP A 306 20.51 -20.35 5.57
CA TRP A 306 19.93 -20.11 6.90
C TRP A 306 19.44 -21.43 7.49
N LYS A 307 18.75 -22.28 6.72
CA LYS A 307 18.31 -23.60 7.18
C LYS A 307 19.47 -24.49 7.66
N ALA A 308 20.66 -24.35 7.07
CA ALA A 308 21.84 -25.09 7.47
C ALA A 308 22.50 -24.57 8.78
N ARG A 309 22.08 -23.41 9.29
CA ARG A 309 22.53 -22.87 10.58
C ARG A 309 21.84 -23.58 11.74
N GLU A 310 22.51 -23.65 12.88
CA GLU A 310 21.94 -24.18 14.12
C GLU A 310 20.74 -23.33 14.60
N ILE A 311 20.86 -22.01 14.49
CA ILE A 311 19.86 -21.06 14.94
C ILE A 311 18.94 -20.69 13.78
N GLN A 312 17.65 -20.96 14.00
CA GLN A 312 16.55 -20.58 13.11
C GLN A 312 15.76 -19.42 13.73
N PRO A 313 15.15 -18.53 12.92
CA PRO A 313 14.32 -17.45 13.44
C PRO A 313 12.96 -17.96 13.92
N ASP A 314 12.35 -17.24 14.86
CA ASP A 314 10.99 -17.53 15.34
C ASP A 314 9.93 -17.08 14.32
N PHE A 315 10.24 -16.05 13.53
CA PHE A 315 9.45 -15.56 12.41
C PHE A 315 10.33 -15.01 11.28
N LEU A 316 9.83 -15.08 10.06
CA LEU A 316 10.38 -14.37 8.91
C LEU A 316 9.63 -13.07 8.68
N SER A 317 10.37 -11.98 8.55
CA SER A 317 9.80 -10.68 8.20
C SER A 317 9.86 -10.41 6.71
N ILE A 318 8.75 -9.95 6.17
CA ILE A 318 8.50 -9.78 4.74
C ILE A 318 8.06 -8.33 4.47
N ILE A 319 8.55 -7.76 3.39
CA ILE A 319 8.30 -6.41 2.92
C ILE A 319 7.75 -6.51 1.49
N TYR A 320 6.58 -5.92 1.25
CA TYR A 320 6.05 -5.87 -0.11
C TYR A 320 5.25 -4.60 -0.43
N PHE A 321 5.56 -4.04 -1.59
CA PHE A 321 4.86 -2.93 -2.20
C PHE A 321 4.60 -3.28 -3.67
N ALA A 322 3.58 -2.72 -4.31
CA ALA A 322 3.13 -3.12 -5.65
C ALA A 322 4.05 -2.59 -6.77
N TYR A 323 5.32 -2.99 -6.72
CA TYR A 323 6.36 -2.70 -7.70
C TYR A 323 6.93 -3.98 -8.28
N ASP A 324 7.35 -3.90 -9.53
CA ASP A 324 8.21 -4.88 -10.17
C ASP A 324 9.63 -4.32 -10.20
N ARG A 325 10.57 -5.09 -9.66
CA ARG A 325 11.99 -4.75 -9.68
C ARG A 325 12.78 -5.84 -10.38
N GLY A 326 13.81 -5.42 -11.08
CA GLY A 326 14.66 -6.33 -11.81
C GLY A 326 15.97 -5.68 -12.20
N GLU A 327 16.77 -6.45 -12.91
CA GLU A 327 18.08 -6.05 -13.40
C GLU A 327 18.10 -6.33 -14.90
N GLU A 328 18.37 -5.31 -15.70
CA GLU A 328 18.52 -5.41 -17.14
C GLU A 328 19.85 -4.77 -17.54
N GLN A 329 20.74 -5.53 -18.19
CA GLN A 329 22.07 -5.05 -18.62
C GLN A 329 22.90 -4.37 -17.51
N GLN A 330 22.80 -4.84 -16.27
CA GLN A 330 23.42 -4.30 -15.04
C GLN A 330 22.75 -3.05 -14.45
N ASP A 331 21.73 -2.49 -15.10
CA ASP A 331 20.90 -1.43 -14.54
C ASP A 331 19.72 -2.02 -13.75
N MET A 332 19.57 -1.56 -12.51
CA MET A 332 18.40 -1.90 -11.70
C MET A 332 17.22 -1.04 -12.14
N TYR A 333 16.11 -1.66 -12.48
CA TYR A 333 14.85 -0.95 -12.73
C TYR A 333 13.86 -1.19 -11.59
N ALA A 334 12.99 -0.19 -11.41
CA ALA A 334 11.80 -0.28 -10.57
C ALA A 334 10.65 0.38 -11.32
N LYS A 335 9.54 -0.34 -11.43
CA LYS A 335 8.29 0.17 -12.03
C LYS A 335 7.10 -0.28 -11.20
N ARG A 336 5.98 0.43 -11.28
CA ARG A 336 4.74 0.02 -10.63
C ARG A 336 4.21 -1.25 -11.30
N SER A 337 3.74 -2.20 -10.50
CA SER A 337 3.14 -3.43 -10.98
C SER A 337 1.72 -3.17 -11.49
N THR A 338 1.42 -3.64 -12.70
CA THR A 338 0.07 -3.56 -13.30
C THR A 338 -0.81 -4.74 -12.90
N ASP A 339 -0.26 -5.72 -12.17
CA ASP A 339 -1.00 -6.86 -11.67
C ASP A 339 -1.69 -6.51 -10.35
N ASP A 340 -3.01 -6.44 -10.37
CA ASP A 340 -3.83 -6.12 -9.20
C ASP A 340 -3.75 -7.19 -8.09
N ALA A 341 -3.39 -8.44 -8.43
CA ALA A 341 -3.19 -9.55 -7.50
C ALA A 341 -1.70 -9.81 -7.20
N CYS A 342 -0.81 -8.89 -7.56
CA CYS A 342 0.65 -9.06 -7.46
C CYS A 342 1.11 -9.52 -6.07
N MET A 343 0.58 -8.92 -4.99
CA MET A 343 0.95 -9.27 -3.61
C MET A 343 0.68 -10.74 -3.29
N LYS A 344 -0.47 -11.26 -3.73
CA LYS A 344 -0.86 -12.65 -3.56
C LYS A 344 0.08 -13.57 -4.35
N HIS A 345 0.28 -13.29 -5.63
CA HIS A 345 1.15 -14.10 -6.49
C HIS A 345 2.60 -14.16 -5.97
N TRP A 346 3.13 -13.02 -5.51
CA TRP A 346 4.47 -12.97 -4.93
C TRP A 346 4.57 -13.74 -3.62
N LEU A 347 3.54 -13.69 -2.78
CA LEU A 347 3.53 -14.44 -1.53
C LEU A 347 3.37 -15.94 -1.74
N GLU A 348 2.53 -16.38 -2.70
CA GLU A 348 2.43 -17.79 -3.10
C GLU A 348 3.81 -18.33 -3.52
N ARG A 349 4.50 -17.59 -4.38
CA ARG A 349 5.87 -17.93 -4.82
C ARG A 349 6.86 -17.97 -3.66
N GLU A 350 6.74 -17.05 -2.71
CA GLU A 350 7.61 -17.02 -1.53
C GLU A 350 7.37 -18.22 -0.61
N ILE A 351 6.11 -18.60 -0.40
CA ILE A 351 5.75 -19.79 0.38
C ILE A 351 6.37 -21.04 -0.26
N ASP A 352 6.33 -21.16 -1.59
CA ASP A 352 6.97 -22.26 -2.31
C ASP A 352 8.49 -22.28 -2.08
N LEU A 353 9.18 -21.15 -2.15
CA LEU A 353 10.62 -21.06 -1.85
C LEU A 353 10.95 -21.46 -0.41
N LEU A 354 10.13 -21.05 0.56
CA LEU A 354 10.32 -21.42 1.96
C LEU A 354 10.08 -22.92 2.17
N ASN A 355 9.10 -23.50 1.50
CA ASN A 355 8.84 -24.95 1.52
C ASN A 355 10.02 -25.72 0.92
N GLU A 356 10.53 -25.30 -0.24
CA GLU A 356 11.73 -25.87 -0.89
C GLU A 356 12.93 -25.86 0.05
N ALA A 357 13.12 -24.78 0.83
CA ALA A 357 14.22 -24.64 1.77
C ALA A 357 13.98 -25.32 3.14
N GLY A 358 12.80 -25.91 3.38
CA GLY A 358 12.46 -26.53 4.67
C GLY A 358 12.20 -25.53 5.81
N LEU A 359 11.81 -24.30 5.47
CA LEU A 359 11.43 -23.21 6.38
C LEU A 359 9.91 -22.90 6.36
N GLY A 360 9.10 -23.70 5.65
CA GLY A 360 7.67 -23.46 5.47
C GLY A 360 6.80 -23.38 6.73
N ASN A 361 7.28 -23.93 7.86
CA ASN A 361 6.58 -23.90 9.15
C ASN A 361 6.90 -22.66 10.00
N ILE A 362 7.86 -21.82 9.57
CA ILE A 362 8.21 -20.60 10.30
C ILE A 362 7.11 -19.56 10.07
N LYS A 363 6.75 -18.82 11.12
CA LYS A 363 5.76 -17.74 11.03
C LYS A 363 6.19 -16.71 9.99
N ARG A 364 5.24 -16.20 9.22
CA ARG A 364 5.45 -15.18 8.20
C ARG A 364 4.77 -13.90 8.62
N TYR A 365 5.56 -12.89 8.99
CA TYR A 365 5.04 -11.56 9.29
C TYR A 365 5.31 -10.65 8.10
N LEU A 366 4.24 -10.16 7.46
CA LEU A 366 4.35 -9.09 6.48
C LEU A 366 4.54 -7.77 7.24
N THR A 367 5.78 -7.47 7.61
CA THR A 367 6.11 -6.38 8.53
C THR A 367 5.94 -5.01 7.92
N GLU A 368 6.04 -4.90 6.60
CA GLU A 368 5.76 -3.69 5.84
C GLU A 368 4.99 -4.02 4.58
N TRP A 369 3.82 -3.39 4.41
CA TRP A 369 3.13 -3.42 3.14
C TRP A 369 2.31 -2.16 2.88
N ASN A 370 2.21 -1.82 1.60
CA ASN A 370 1.38 -0.76 1.06
C ASN A 370 1.25 -0.96 -0.47
N LEU A 371 0.36 -0.24 -1.14
CA LEU A 371 0.35 -0.13 -2.61
C LEU A 371 1.66 0.47 -3.14
N THR A 372 2.10 1.59 -2.56
CA THR A 372 3.18 2.43 -3.10
C THR A 372 4.06 2.95 -1.96
N PHE A 373 5.34 3.19 -2.26
CA PHE A 373 6.25 3.94 -1.39
C PHE A 373 6.11 5.45 -1.58
N SER A 374 5.50 5.90 -2.69
CA SER A 374 5.32 7.32 -2.95
C SER A 374 4.43 7.96 -1.90
N GLU A 375 4.98 8.99 -1.27
CA GLU A 375 4.34 9.85 -0.29
C GLU A 375 3.74 11.11 -0.95
N ARG A 376 3.69 11.14 -2.28
CA ARG A 376 3.09 12.20 -3.11
C ARG A 376 2.06 11.67 -4.10
N ASN A 377 1.52 10.48 -3.83
CA ASN A 377 0.56 9.81 -4.68
C ASN A 377 -0.87 9.99 -4.14
N TYR A 378 -1.66 10.84 -4.77
CA TYR A 378 -3.03 11.14 -4.32
C TYR A 378 -3.96 9.93 -4.24
N ILE A 379 -3.66 8.80 -4.90
CA ILE A 379 -4.43 7.56 -4.73
C ILE A 379 -4.46 7.11 -3.26
N ASN A 380 -3.42 7.41 -2.48
CA ASN A 380 -3.36 7.11 -1.04
C ASN A 380 -4.48 7.77 -0.23
N ASP A 381 -5.02 8.89 -0.72
CA ASP A 381 -6.06 9.67 -0.04
C ASP A 381 -7.48 9.32 -0.53
N THR A 382 -7.63 8.38 -1.48
CA THR A 382 -8.92 8.05 -2.09
C THR A 382 -9.61 6.84 -1.46
N CYS A 383 -10.90 6.63 -1.80
CA CYS A 383 -11.65 5.43 -1.43
C CYS A 383 -11.02 4.14 -1.99
N PHE A 384 -10.32 4.22 -3.13
CA PHE A 384 -9.58 3.08 -3.70
C PHE A 384 -8.63 2.49 -2.66
N LYS A 385 -7.97 3.33 -1.86
CA LYS A 385 -7.01 2.85 -0.86
C LYS A 385 -7.66 1.97 0.20
N GLY A 386 -8.85 2.35 0.68
CA GLY A 386 -9.61 1.55 1.61
C GLY A 386 -10.03 0.22 0.98
N ALA A 387 -10.53 0.25 -0.25
CA ALA A 387 -10.96 -0.94 -0.98
C ALA A 387 -9.79 -1.90 -1.27
N TYR A 388 -8.62 -1.35 -1.66
CA TYR A 388 -7.37 -2.09 -1.87
C TYR A 388 -6.91 -2.83 -0.60
N ILE A 389 -7.01 -2.20 0.57
CA ILE A 389 -6.63 -2.82 1.84
C ILE A 389 -7.51 -4.05 2.13
N ILE A 390 -8.83 -3.90 2.05
CA ILE A 390 -9.76 -5.00 2.30
C ILE A 390 -9.52 -6.12 1.28
N LYS A 391 -9.42 -5.78 -0.01
CA LYS A 391 -9.14 -6.72 -1.09
C LYS A 391 -7.91 -7.58 -0.81
N ASN A 392 -6.77 -6.95 -0.51
CA ASN A 392 -5.53 -7.69 -0.25
C ASN A 392 -5.63 -8.53 1.03
N ILE A 393 -6.32 -8.06 2.06
CA ILE A 393 -6.56 -8.88 3.26
C ILE A 393 -7.38 -10.12 2.92
N LEU A 394 -8.42 -10.00 2.07
CA LEU A 394 -9.22 -11.16 1.65
C LEU A 394 -8.45 -12.12 0.74
N ASP A 395 -7.58 -11.60 -0.11
CA ASP A 395 -6.71 -12.38 -1.02
C ASP A 395 -5.67 -13.19 -0.25
N LEU A 396 -5.11 -12.62 0.82
CA LEU A 396 -4.05 -13.22 1.63
C LEU A 396 -4.58 -14.09 2.79
N TYR A 397 -5.86 -14.45 2.75
CA TYR A 397 -6.51 -15.22 3.80
C TYR A 397 -5.80 -16.55 4.08
N GLY A 398 -5.20 -16.64 5.27
CA GLY A 398 -4.49 -17.83 5.75
C GLY A 398 -3.05 -17.99 5.22
N MET A 399 -2.49 -16.98 4.54
CA MET A 399 -1.14 -17.06 3.97
C MET A 399 -0.04 -16.51 4.89
N VAL A 400 -0.39 -15.56 5.75
CA VAL A 400 0.52 -14.89 6.70
C VAL A 400 -0.01 -14.97 8.13
N ASP A 401 0.87 -14.78 9.11
CA ASP A 401 0.55 -14.84 10.53
C ASP A 401 0.32 -13.46 11.14
N ASP A 402 0.85 -12.39 10.52
CA ASP A 402 0.61 -11.00 10.90
C ASP A 402 0.92 -10.04 9.73
N MET A 403 0.32 -8.84 9.74
CA MET A 403 0.46 -7.81 8.72
C MET A 403 0.58 -6.42 9.35
N GLY A 404 1.71 -5.76 9.14
CA GLY A 404 1.99 -4.38 9.56
C GLY A 404 1.80 -3.41 8.41
N TYR A 405 0.74 -2.61 8.45
CA TYR A 405 0.54 -1.55 7.46
C TYR A 405 1.64 -0.49 7.58
N PHE A 406 2.21 -0.09 6.45
CA PHE A 406 3.18 1.00 6.36
C PHE A 406 2.49 2.20 5.69
N ILE A 407 2.09 3.28 6.37
CA ILE A 407 2.43 3.67 7.74
C ILE A 407 1.23 4.32 8.45
N GLY A 408 1.32 4.51 9.76
CA GLY A 408 0.22 5.05 10.56
C GLY A 408 -0.15 6.51 10.25
N SER A 409 0.84 7.37 9.99
CA SER A 409 0.64 8.82 10.01
C SER A 409 1.44 9.54 8.92
N ASP A 410 0.80 10.49 8.24
CA ASP A 410 1.43 11.39 7.27
C ASP A 410 2.52 12.29 7.89
N ARG A 411 2.49 12.52 9.22
CA ARG A 411 3.55 13.32 9.90
C ARG A 411 4.97 12.76 9.79
N ILE A 412 5.11 11.53 9.29
CA ILE A 412 6.39 10.86 9.10
C ILE A 412 7.02 11.27 7.76
N SER A 413 6.18 11.61 6.77
CA SER A 413 6.54 11.95 5.39
C SER A 413 6.45 13.46 5.07
N GLU A 414 6.38 14.29 6.11
CA GLU A 414 6.33 15.75 5.98
C GLU A 414 7.64 16.29 5.44
N SER A 415 7.55 17.16 4.43
CA SER A 415 8.66 17.89 3.85
C SER A 415 8.22 19.30 3.42
N TYR A 416 9.13 20.08 2.85
CA TYR A 416 8.90 21.48 2.47
C TYR A 416 7.74 21.69 1.48
N ASP A 417 7.43 20.65 0.68
CA ASP A 417 6.38 20.65 -0.33
C ASP A 417 5.02 20.12 0.17
N SER A 418 4.95 19.54 1.37
CA SER A 418 3.71 18.97 1.94
C SER A 418 2.89 20.00 2.72
N GLN A 419 2.66 21.18 2.14
CA GLN A 419 1.92 22.26 2.82
C GLN A 419 0.41 22.02 2.85
N GLU A 420 -0.12 21.33 1.83
CA GLU A 420 -1.54 21.06 1.68
C GLU A 420 -2.08 20.07 2.73
N LEU A 421 -3.40 20.05 2.94
CA LEU A 421 -4.08 19.15 3.88
C LEU A 421 -3.88 17.67 3.49
N LEU A 422 -4.12 17.39 2.21
CA LEU A 422 -3.85 16.11 1.57
C LEU A 422 -2.81 16.34 0.50
N TYR A 423 -1.76 15.53 0.49
CA TYR A 423 -0.64 15.66 -0.43
C TYR A 423 -0.21 14.30 -1.00
N GLY A 424 -1.03 13.26 -0.86
CA GLY A 424 -0.70 11.91 -1.30
C GLY A 424 0.15 11.09 -0.32
N GLY A 425 0.18 11.48 0.96
CA GLY A 425 0.91 10.76 2.01
C GLY A 425 0.38 9.34 2.24
N THR A 426 1.27 8.41 2.60
CA THR A 426 0.94 6.97 2.75
C THR A 426 0.21 6.64 4.06
N GLY A 427 0.06 7.60 4.97
CA GLY A 427 -0.50 7.43 6.30
C GLY A 427 -1.97 7.01 6.30
N LEU A 428 -2.37 6.24 7.32
CA LEU A 428 -3.80 5.99 7.62
C LEU A 428 -4.53 7.27 8.07
N MET A 429 -3.77 8.25 8.54
CA MET A 429 -4.26 9.51 9.09
C MET A 429 -3.44 10.68 8.53
N THR A 430 -4.14 11.78 8.22
CA THR A 430 -3.54 13.03 7.76
C THR A 430 -2.71 13.69 8.85
N ARG A 431 -1.90 14.70 8.50
CA ARG A 431 -1.19 15.55 9.48
C ARG A 431 -2.11 16.16 10.53
N ASP A 432 -3.36 16.46 10.20
CA ASP A 432 -4.32 17.12 11.08
C ASP A 432 -5.22 16.12 11.85
N GLY A 433 -4.82 14.85 11.90
CA GLY A 433 -5.51 13.82 12.66
C GLY A 433 -6.84 13.39 12.06
N ILE A 434 -7.03 13.56 10.75
CA ILE A 434 -8.23 13.10 10.03
C ILE A 434 -7.95 11.68 9.53
N LEU A 435 -8.83 10.73 9.88
CA LEU A 435 -8.70 9.35 9.43
C LEU A 435 -9.08 9.26 7.95
N LYS A 436 -8.22 8.63 7.14
CA LYS A 436 -8.44 8.44 5.70
C LYS A 436 -9.31 7.19 5.44
N PRO A 437 -9.87 7.00 4.22
CA PRO A 437 -10.55 5.75 3.85
C PRO A 437 -9.73 4.49 4.15
N ALA A 438 -8.40 4.57 4.03
CA ALA A 438 -7.47 3.51 4.42
C ALA A 438 -7.57 3.14 5.91
N GLY A 439 -7.64 4.13 6.80
CA GLY A 439 -7.79 3.92 8.24
C GLY A 439 -9.15 3.31 8.59
N PHE A 440 -10.21 3.76 7.94
CA PHE A 440 -11.55 3.18 8.13
C PHE A 440 -11.67 1.74 7.61
N ALA A 441 -10.89 1.33 6.60
CA ALA A 441 -10.82 -0.08 6.21
C ALA A 441 -10.37 -0.97 7.38
N PHE A 442 -9.32 -0.57 8.10
CA PHE A 442 -8.90 -1.28 9.31
C PHE A 442 -9.92 -1.18 10.45
N GLU A 443 -10.56 -0.01 10.64
CA GLU A 443 -11.62 0.16 11.63
C GLU A 443 -12.80 -0.79 11.37
N PHE A 444 -13.23 -0.94 10.12
CA PHE A 444 -14.28 -1.87 9.72
C PHE A 444 -13.87 -3.33 9.93
N LEU A 445 -12.62 -3.69 9.60
CA LEU A 445 -12.10 -5.04 9.81
C LEU A 445 -12.06 -5.43 11.30
N GLN A 446 -11.86 -4.48 12.21
CA GLN A 446 -11.91 -4.73 13.66
C GLN A 446 -13.33 -5.01 14.18
N ARG A 447 -14.37 -4.70 13.40
CA ARG A 447 -15.76 -4.97 13.76
C ARG A 447 -16.21 -6.39 13.43
N LEU A 448 -15.37 -7.16 12.72
CA LEU A 448 -15.64 -8.57 12.43
C LEU A 448 -15.63 -9.41 13.70
N TYR A 449 -16.39 -10.51 13.67
CA TYR A 449 -16.52 -11.42 14.79
C TYR A 449 -15.47 -12.55 14.75
N PRO A 450 -15.24 -13.27 15.87
CA PRO A 450 -14.17 -14.26 15.96
C PRO A 450 -14.32 -15.51 15.10
N TYR A 451 -15.52 -15.80 14.56
CA TYR A 451 -15.76 -17.01 13.78
C TYR A 451 -16.06 -16.66 12.31
N TYR A 452 -15.31 -17.27 11.40
CA TYR A 452 -15.49 -17.25 9.96
C TYR A 452 -16.69 -18.09 9.53
N ILE A 453 -17.50 -17.60 8.58
CA ILE A 453 -18.55 -18.37 7.90
C ILE A 453 -18.19 -18.60 6.43
N GLY A 454 -17.78 -17.54 5.72
CA GLY A 454 -17.65 -17.58 4.26
C GLY A 454 -16.93 -16.37 3.70
N LYS A 455 -16.35 -16.47 2.50
CA LYS A 455 -15.77 -15.34 1.78
C LYS A 455 -15.93 -15.51 0.27
N GLY A 456 -16.16 -14.40 -0.41
CA GLY A 456 -15.97 -14.28 -1.86
C GLY A 456 -14.72 -13.47 -2.18
N ALA A 457 -14.59 -13.04 -3.43
CA ALA A 457 -13.55 -12.10 -3.84
C ALA A 457 -13.74 -10.71 -3.21
N ASN A 458 -14.99 -10.33 -2.92
CA ASN A 458 -15.37 -8.97 -2.52
C ASN A 458 -15.89 -8.85 -1.08
N TYR A 459 -16.01 -9.95 -0.35
CA TYR A 459 -16.61 -9.95 0.98
C TYR A 459 -16.10 -11.08 1.87
N LEU A 460 -16.25 -10.89 3.18
CA LEU A 460 -15.97 -11.88 4.21
C LEU A 460 -17.05 -11.79 5.30
N ILE A 461 -17.56 -12.96 5.72
CA ILE A 461 -18.69 -13.12 6.63
C ILE A 461 -18.19 -13.78 7.91
N THR A 462 -18.58 -13.21 9.05
CA THR A 462 -18.21 -13.67 10.39
C THR A 462 -19.41 -13.69 11.33
N THR A 463 -19.33 -14.46 12.41
CA THR A 463 -20.34 -14.53 13.48
C THR A 463 -19.72 -14.60 14.87
N ASP A 464 -20.48 -14.19 15.87
CA ASP A 464 -20.17 -14.39 17.30
C ASP A 464 -20.83 -15.65 17.89
N ARG A 465 -21.53 -16.47 17.09
CA ARG A 465 -22.35 -17.62 17.51
C ARG A 465 -23.58 -17.25 18.36
N HIS A 466 -23.96 -15.98 18.35
CA HIS A 466 -25.10 -15.46 19.12
C HIS A 466 -26.02 -14.65 18.21
N ASP A 467 -26.37 -15.23 17.05
CA ASP A 467 -27.27 -14.65 16.04
C ASP A 467 -26.87 -13.24 15.58
N SER A 468 -25.58 -12.93 15.67
CA SER A 468 -24.98 -11.72 15.11
C SER A 468 -23.96 -12.07 14.04
N TYR A 469 -24.01 -11.33 12.95
CA TYR A 469 -23.17 -11.54 11.77
C TYR A 469 -22.53 -10.23 11.34
N GLY A 470 -21.25 -10.29 11.02
CA GLY A 470 -20.43 -9.17 10.55
C GLY A 470 -19.95 -9.47 9.15
N ILE A 471 -20.27 -8.60 8.21
CA ILE A 471 -19.87 -8.74 6.80
C ILE A 471 -19.03 -7.53 6.43
N ILE A 472 -17.79 -7.76 6.01
CA ILE A 472 -16.96 -6.73 5.38
C ILE A 472 -17.06 -6.91 3.87
N CYS A 473 -17.21 -5.79 3.13
CA CYS A 473 -17.31 -5.78 1.68
C CYS A 473 -16.39 -4.71 1.08
N HIS A 474 -15.90 -4.95 -0.14
CA HIS A 474 -15.25 -3.93 -0.96
C HIS A 474 -15.63 -4.08 -2.43
N ASN A 475 -15.65 -2.96 -3.14
CA ASN A 475 -15.76 -2.91 -4.58
C ASN A 475 -14.52 -2.25 -5.21
N GLN A 476 -13.34 -2.81 -4.96
CA GLN A 476 -12.10 -2.23 -5.50
C GLN A 476 -12.09 -2.38 -7.03
N ARG A 477 -12.01 -1.24 -7.73
CA ARG A 477 -11.78 -1.21 -9.17
C ARG A 477 -10.29 -1.09 -9.44
N LYS A 478 -9.84 -1.61 -10.58
CA LYS A 478 -8.42 -1.61 -10.94
C LYS A 478 -7.95 -0.21 -11.33
N LEU A 479 -6.65 0.02 -11.20
CA LEU A 479 -6.02 1.22 -11.72
C LEU A 479 -5.83 1.07 -13.24
N GLY A 480 -6.20 2.10 -13.99
CA GLY A 480 -6.13 2.11 -15.45
C GLY A 480 -4.73 2.44 -15.96
N TYR A 481 -4.52 2.31 -17.27
CA TYR A 481 -3.23 2.55 -17.90
C TYR A 481 -2.69 3.97 -17.69
N ILE A 482 -3.58 4.98 -17.65
CA ILE A 482 -3.21 6.38 -17.40
C ILE A 482 -2.48 6.50 -16.05
N TYR A 483 -2.93 5.80 -15.01
CA TYR A 483 -2.26 5.82 -13.71
C TYR A 483 -0.80 5.38 -13.83
N TYR A 484 -0.54 4.30 -14.56
CA TYR A 484 0.79 3.72 -14.70
C TYR A 484 1.73 4.53 -15.59
N LEU A 485 1.19 5.35 -16.49
CA LEU A 485 1.95 6.28 -17.32
C LEU A 485 2.24 7.63 -16.64
N THR A 486 1.33 8.14 -15.80
CA THR A 486 1.55 9.39 -15.08
C THR A 486 2.46 9.17 -13.88
N LYS A 487 3.48 10.02 -13.67
CA LYS A 487 4.35 9.88 -12.48
C LYS A 487 3.53 10.03 -11.20
N GLU A 488 3.97 9.35 -10.15
CA GLU A 488 3.21 9.27 -8.89
C GLU A 488 3.03 10.64 -8.22
N ASP A 489 4.00 11.54 -8.35
CA ASP A 489 3.98 12.92 -7.84
C ASP A 489 3.36 13.95 -8.81
N GLU A 490 2.88 13.51 -9.98
CA GLU A 490 2.28 14.35 -11.02
C GLU A 490 0.78 14.04 -11.20
N LEU A 491 0.18 13.26 -10.29
CA LEU A 491 -1.25 12.95 -10.36
C LEU A 491 -2.11 14.19 -10.10
N GLU A 492 -3.13 14.40 -10.92
CA GLU A 492 -4.08 15.50 -10.77
C GLU A 492 -5.18 15.11 -9.79
N LYS A 493 -5.21 15.75 -8.61
CA LYS A 493 -6.26 15.55 -7.62
C LYS A 493 -7.65 15.98 -8.12
N GLU A 494 -7.69 16.93 -9.06
CA GLU A 494 -8.92 17.43 -9.68
C GLU A 494 -9.60 16.38 -10.56
N SER A 495 -8.84 15.41 -11.09
CA SER A 495 -9.24 14.48 -12.14
C SER A 495 -9.00 13.00 -11.79
N LEU A 496 -9.06 12.63 -10.50
CA LEU A 496 -8.64 11.31 -10.03
C LEU A 496 -9.40 10.12 -10.66
N TRP A 497 -10.61 10.33 -11.16
CA TRP A 497 -11.40 9.28 -11.80
C TRP A 497 -10.71 8.68 -13.04
N LYS A 498 -9.89 9.46 -13.76
CA LYS A 498 -9.20 9.01 -14.99
C LYS A 498 -8.14 7.93 -14.74
N TYR A 499 -7.78 7.71 -13.48
CA TYR A 499 -6.76 6.75 -13.08
C TYR A 499 -7.33 5.35 -12.77
N PHE A 500 -8.64 5.16 -12.86
CA PHE A 500 -9.29 3.85 -12.71
C PHE A 500 -9.58 3.23 -14.08
N GLU A 501 -9.57 1.90 -14.17
CA GLU A 501 -9.85 1.17 -15.41
C GLU A 501 -11.33 1.28 -15.81
N ASP A 502 -12.21 1.24 -14.82
CA ASP A 502 -13.65 1.39 -14.95
C ASP A 502 -14.25 1.97 -13.65
N ARG A 503 -15.53 2.32 -13.72
CA ARG A 503 -16.30 2.85 -12.57
C ARG A 503 -17.53 1.99 -12.29
N ASP A 504 -17.42 0.69 -12.57
CA ASP A 504 -18.54 -0.22 -12.47
C ASP A 504 -18.97 -0.43 -11.02
N THR A 505 -20.28 -0.59 -10.88
CA THR A 505 -20.92 -0.88 -9.59
C THR A 505 -21.00 -2.38 -9.39
N LEU A 506 -21.11 -2.81 -8.15
CA LEU A 506 -21.20 -4.22 -7.78
C LEU A 506 -22.45 -4.45 -6.93
N ASP A 507 -23.31 -5.37 -7.34
CA ASP A 507 -24.42 -5.87 -6.53
C ASP A 507 -24.05 -7.23 -5.92
N LEU A 508 -23.73 -7.22 -4.62
CA LEU A 508 -23.50 -8.45 -3.86
C LEU A 508 -24.85 -8.98 -3.35
N GLN A 509 -25.22 -10.16 -3.85
CA GLN A 509 -26.44 -10.88 -3.48
C GLN A 509 -26.04 -12.06 -2.58
N LEU A 510 -26.04 -11.84 -1.27
CA LEU A 510 -25.63 -12.82 -0.27
C LEU A 510 -26.85 -13.44 0.41
N GLU A 511 -26.93 -14.76 0.40
CA GLU A 511 -27.96 -15.51 1.13
C GLU A 511 -27.32 -16.25 2.31
N LEU A 512 -27.72 -15.89 3.53
CA LEU A 512 -27.34 -16.63 4.72
C LEU A 512 -28.46 -17.62 5.05
N ASN A 513 -28.12 -18.90 5.17
CA ASN A 513 -29.04 -20.00 5.45
C ASN A 513 -28.87 -20.50 6.88
N ASP A 514 -29.87 -21.25 7.35
CA ASP A 514 -29.94 -21.83 8.70
C ASP A 514 -29.99 -20.79 9.83
N LEU A 515 -30.54 -19.60 9.55
CA LEU A 515 -30.77 -18.57 10.56
C LEU A 515 -32.02 -18.88 11.38
N PRO A 516 -32.00 -18.62 12.70
CA PRO A 516 -33.23 -18.65 13.49
C PRO A 516 -34.26 -17.64 12.98
N ASN A 517 -35.47 -18.09 12.65
CA ASN A 517 -36.58 -17.20 12.25
C ASN A 517 -36.79 -16.07 13.27
N GLY A 518 -37.11 -14.88 12.76
CA GLY A 518 -37.32 -13.68 13.58
C GLY A 518 -36.96 -12.39 12.82
N THR A 519 -37.05 -11.27 13.53
CA THR A 519 -36.73 -9.96 12.96
C THR A 519 -35.25 -9.63 13.16
N TYR A 520 -34.55 -9.35 12.07
CA TYR A 520 -33.15 -8.95 12.10
C TYR A 520 -33.00 -7.44 11.84
N GLN A 521 -32.11 -6.80 12.59
CA GLN A 521 -31.61 -5.46 12.30
C GLN A 521 -30.35 -5.55 11.45
N ILE A 522 -30.34 -4.82 10.34
CA ILE A 522 -29.19 -4.73 9.44
C ILE A 522 -28.69 -3.28 9.49
N LYS A 523 -27.48 -3.08 9.98
CA LYS A 523 -26.77 -1.80 10.00
C LYS A 523 -25.64 -1.81 8.99
N THR A 524 -25.64 -0.89 8.05
CA THR A 524 -24.55 -0.75 7.07
C THR A 524 -23.79 0.54 7.35
N TYR A 525 -22.48 0.42 7.51
CA TYR A 525 -21.54 1.52 7.56
C TYR A 525 -20.77 1.52 6.24
N CYS A 526 -20.75 2.62 5.51
CA CYS A 526 -20.01 2.68 4.24
C CYS A 526 -19.20 3.96 4.06
N ILE A 527 -18.12 3.81 3.31
CA ILE A 527 -17.33 4.87 2.72
C ILE A 527 -17.29 4.65 1.22
N ASN A 528 -17.68 5.66 0.47
CA ASN A 528 -17.73 5.64 -0.98
C ASN A 528 -17.48 7.04 -1.52
N ILE A 529 -17.52 7.20 -2.85
CA ILE A 529 -17.24 8.49 -3.49
C ILE A 529 -18.12 9.64 -2.97
N LYS A 530 -19.30 9.34 -2.40
CA LYS A 530 -20.23 10.36 -1.88
C LYS A 530 -20.18 10.55 -0.36
N ASN A 531 -19.61 9.62 0.41
CA ASN A 531 -19.70 9.62 1.88
C ASN A 531 -18.38 9.17 2.50
N GLY A 532 -17.88 9.92 3.49
CA GLY A 532 -16.63 9.59 4.18
C GLY A 532 -15.36 9.72 3.33
N ASN A 533 -15.47 10.27 2.12
CA ASN A 533 -14.35 10.46 1.21
C ASN A 533 -13.66 11.81 1.47
N VAL A 534 -12.53 11.73 2.18
CA VAL A 534 -11.66 12.86 2.55
C VAL A 534 -11.33 13.75 1.34
N MET A 535 -11.04 13.19 0.17
CA MET A 535 -10.67 13.95 -1.03
C MET A 535 -11.86 14.72 -1.60
N ASN A 536 -13.05 14.11 -1.66
CA ASN A 536 -14.23 14.78 -2.19
C ASN A 536 -14.73 15.87 -1.26
N ILE A 537 -14.66 15.66 0.06
CA ILE A 537 -15.00 16.69 1.04
C ILE A 537 -14.05 17.89 0.90
N TRP A 538 -12.75 17.63 0.68
CA TRP A 538 -11.79 18.71 0.43
C TRP A 538 -12.04 19.43 -0.90
N LYS A 539 -12.45 18.70 -1.95
CA LYS A 539 -12.88 19.27 -3.23
C LYS A 539 -14.07 20.23 -3.05
N GLU A 540 -15.07 19.86 -2.27
CA GLU A 540 -16.22 20.72 -1.95
C GLU A 540 -15.80 22.00 -1.18
N MET A 541 -14.70 21.93 -0.44
CA MET A 541 -14.07 23.06 0.24
C MET A 541 -13.03 23.77 -0.63
N ALA A 542 -13.14 23.65 -1.96
CA ALA A 542 -12.27 24.28 -2.96
C ALA A 542 -10.78 23.95 -2.79
N TYR A 543 -10.46 22.79 -2.22
CA TYR A 543 -9.09 22.38 -1.88
C TYR A 543 -8.34 23.42 -1.03
N GLU A 544 -9.05 24.11 -0.13
CA GLU A 544 -8.47 25.13 0.73
C GLU A 544 -7.26 24.58 1.51
N LYS A 545 -6.14 25.31 1.42
CA LYS A 545 -4.87 24.90 2.04
C LYS A 545 -4.86 25.21 3.52
N GLU A 546 -5.48 26.32 3.90
CA GLU A 546 -5.49 26.82 5.27
C GLU A 546 -6.89 26.69 5.87
N LEU A 547 -7.16 25.54 6.49
CA LEU A 547 -8.40 25.31 7.21
C LEU A 547 -8.30 25.82 8.65
N SER A 548 -9.32 26.56 9.12
CA SER A 548 -9.40 26.93 10.53
C SER A 548 -9.65 25.69 11.41
N ARG A 549 -9.45 25.83 12.73
CA ARG A 549 -9.76 24.74 13.68
C ARG A 549 -11.22 24.27 13.61
N ASN A 550 -12.16 25.18 13.32
CA ASN A 550 -13.56 24.82 13.18
C ASN A 550 -13.82 24.08 11.86
N ASP A 551 -13.12 24.47 10.80
CA ASP A 551 -13.19 23.81 9.50
C ASP A 551 -12.65 22.38 9.60
N ILE A 552 -11.49 22.18 10.24
CA ILE A 552 -10.94 20.84 10.50
C ILE A 552 -11.90 19.98 11.33
N LYS A 553 -12.56 20.56 12.34
CA LYS A 553 -13.55 19.84 13.16
C LYS A 553 -14.79 19.44 12.35
N TYR A 554 -15.27 20.32 11.46
CA TYR A 554 -16.34 20.01 10.52
C TYR A 554 -15.92 18.92 9.54
N PHE A 555 -14.75 19.10 8.92
CA PHE A 555 -14.14 18.17 7.97
C PHE A 555 -14.05 16.75 8.55
N ARG A 556 -13.53 16.63 9.79
CA ARG A 556 -13.42 15.33 10.48
C ARG A 556 -14.79 14.65 10.66
N ARG A 557 -15.85 15.41 10.96
CA ARG A 557 -17.21 14.85 11.10
C ARG A 557 -17.80 14.39 9.78
N MET A 558 -17.49 15.10 8.69
CA MET A 558 -17.95 14.73 7.35
C MET A 558 -17.24 13.49 6.81
N CYS A 559 -16.01 13.23 7.27
CA CYS A 559 -15.24 12.04 6.92
C CYS A 559 -15.74 10.74 7.59
N GLU A 560 -16.68 10.83 8.53
CA GLU A 560 -17.22 9.64 9.19
C GLU A 560 -18.05 8.76 8.22
N PRO A 561 -18.08 7.42 8.41
CA PRO A 561 -18.86 6.53 7.58
C PRO A 561 -20.36 6.84 7.62
N LYS A 562 -21.02 6.71 6.47
CA LYS A 562 -22.49 6.78 6.42
C LYS A 562 -23.08 5.53 7.06
N LEU A 563 -23.99 5.74 8.02
CA LEU A 563 -24.77 4.68 8.65
C LEU A 563 -26.19 4.61 8.08
N THR A 564 -26.60 3.43 7.64
CA THR A 564 -28.01 3.11 7.35
C THR A 564 -28.47 1.95 8.23
N ILE A 565 -29.76 1.96 8.60
CA ILE A 565 -30.36 0.93 9.44
C ILE A 565 -31.66 0.49 8.78
N ARG A 566 -31.81 -0.82 8.56
CA ARG A 566 -33.07 -1.43 8.14
C ARG A 566 -33.40 -2.64 9.00
N LYS A 567 -34.64 -3.11 8.90
CA LYS A 567 -35.10 -4.36 9.50
C LYS A 567 -35.62 -5.28 8.40
N GLN A 568 -35.43 -6.58 8.58
CA GLN A 568 -35.91 -7.60 7.67
C GLN A 568 -36.31 -8.82 8.50
N ASP A 569 -37.48 -9.37 8.19
CA ASP A 569 -37.95 -10.61 8.79
C ASP A 569 -37.37 -11.80 8.03
N VAL A 570 -36.93 -12.80 8.78
CA VAL A 570 -36.43 -14.08 8.26
C VAL A 570 -37.52 -15.12 8.46
N GLU A 571 -38.06 -15.56 7.32
CA GLU A 571 -38.98 -16.67 7.18
C GLU A 571 -38.21 -17.77 6.40
N ASP A 572 -38.44 -19.05 6.72
CA ASP A 572 -37.72 -20.20 6.13
C ASP A 572 -36.21 -20.29 6.40
N ALA A 573 -35.75 -19.75 7.53
CA ALA A 573 -34.36 -19.81 7.97
C ALA A 573 -33.32 -19.22 6.99
N ALA A 574 -33.76 -18.35 6.07
CA ALA A 574 -32.89 -17.73 5.07
C ALA A 574 -32.99 -16.19 5.08
N LEU A 575 -31.84 -15.52 5.15
CA LEU A 575 -31.73 -14.06 5.03
C LEU A 575 -31.05 -13.68 3.73
N LYS A 576 -31.79 -13.00 2.84
CA LYS A 576 -31.27 -12.47 1.58
C LYS A 576 -30.84 -11.02 1.73
N LEU A 577 -29.58 -10.76 1.43
CA LEU A 577 -28.95 -9.44 1.48
C LEU A 577 -28.53 -9.00 0.09
N ASN A 578 -29.20 -7.98 -0.44
CA ASN A 578 -28.75 -7.26 -1.62
C ASN A 578 -27.96 -6.03 -1.16
N ILE A 579 -26.72 -5.92 -1.61
CA ILE A 579 -25.75 -4.92 -1.18
C ILE A 579 -25.17 -4.27 -2.46
N PRO A 580 -25.80 -3.19 -2.94
CA PRO A 580 -25.25 -2.41 -4.04
C PRO A 580 -24.06 -1.59 -3.55
N MET A 581 -22.97 -1.60 -4.31
CA MET A 581 -21.71 -0.94 -3.99
C MET A 581 -21.26 -0.09 -5.18
N GLN A 582 -20.92 1.17 -4.92
CA GLN A 582 -20.27 2.04 -5.89
C GLN A 582 -18.83 1.59 -6.12
N TYR A 583 -18.21 2.05 -7.20
CA TYR A 583 -16.79 1.81 -7.43
C TYR A 583 -15.95 2.31 -6.25
N ASN A 584 -14.96 1.51 -5.85
CA ASN A 584 -14.08 1.73 -4.71
C ASN A 584 -14.79 1.89 -3.35
N GLU A 585 -16.06 1.49 -3.23
CA GLU A 585 -16.79 1.50 -1.97
C GLU A 585 -16.27 0.41 -1.02
N ILE A 586 -16.19 0.75 0.26
CA ILE A 586 -16.02 -0.20 1.36
C ILE A 586 -17.21 -0.14 2.29
N ALA A 587 -17.65 -1.29 2.78
CA ALA A 587 -18.77 -1.36 3.70
C ALA A 587 -18.57 -2.41 4.79
N PHE A 588 -19.03 -2.10 6.00
CA PHE A 588 -19.24 -3.07 7.05
C PHE A 588 -20.72 -3.18 7.39
N ILE A 589 -21.26 -4.39 7.34
CA ILE A 589 -22.65 -4.69 7.60
C ILE A 589 -22.74 -5.53 8.86
N ARG A 590 -23.53 -5.06 9.82
CA ARG A 590 -23.88 -5.79 11.04
C ARG A 590 -25.31 -6.25 10.96
N VAL A 591 -25.50 -7.56 11.00
CA VAL A 591 -26.80 -8.21 11.07
C VAL A 591 -26.96 -8.75 12.48
N ARG A 592 -28.08 -8.45 13.15
CA ARG A 592 -28.34 -8.93 14.51
C ARG A 592 -29.81 -9.24 14.72
N LYS A 593 -30.11 -10.40 15.29
CA LYS A 593 -31.48 -10.77 15.69
C LYS A 593 -31.98 -9.85 16.82
N LEU A 594 -33.20 -9.34 16.70
CA LEU A 594 -33.83 -8.46 17.69
C LEU A 594 -34.76 -9.21 18.65
N ALA A 595 -35.44 -10.23 18.16
CA ALA A 595 -36.45 -11.02 18.86
C ALA A 595 -36.43 -12.45 18.32
#